data_AF-A0AA38IJW3-F1
#
_entry.id   AF-A0AA38IJW3-F1
#
_cell.length_a   1.000
_cell.length_b   1.000
_cell.length_c   1.000
_cell.angle_alpha   90.00
_cell.angle_beta   90.00
_cell.angle_gamma   90.00
#
_symmetry.space_group_name_H-M   'P 1'
#
loop_
_entity.id
_entity.type
_entity.pdbx_description
1 polymer ?
#
loop_
_entity_poly.entity_id
_entity_poly.type
_entity_poly.pdbx_seq_one_letter_code
_entity_poly.pdbx_strand_id
1 'polypeptide(L)'
;MEKRCSIIAKYILLENKIEFLFILGVHFDTSSSSLVNEITTAIKVYAYGVEDFTNDPANAGRSLNTQLSCEGVGAARWNTGDRFFRVLRNVSVEGDAGKPNLEFTQDGVLRAAELKIMNLRPGVSKQLVWEEIGVWKSWQKEGLDIKDIVWPGNSHTPPQGVPEKFHLKITFLEEPPYISLAPPDPVTGKCTMERGVLCRIASDADITE
;
A
#
# COMPACT_ATOMS: atom_id res chain seq x y z
N MET A 1 -28.17 31.77 2.43
CA MET A 1 -27.80 31.07 3.68
C MET A 1 -26.51 31.67 4.21
N GLU A 2 -26.54 32.22 5.42
CA GLU A 2 -25.40 32.88 6.07
C GLU A 2 -24.48 31.84 6.74
N LYS A 3 -23.16 31.93 6.49
CA LYS A 3 -22.14 31.05 7.09
C LYS A 3 -21.58 31.70 8.35
N ARG A 4 -21.48 30.93 9.43
CA ARG A 4 -20.88 31.34 10.72
C ARG A 4 -19.80 30.34 11.14
N CYS A 5 -19.04 30.71 12.15
CA CYS A 5 -18.04 29.88 12.82
C CYS A 5 -18.49 29.61 14.26
N SER A 6 -18.61 28.33 14.63
CA SER A 6 -19.02 27.85 15.97
C SER A 6 -17.88 27.16 16.69
N ILE A 7 -17.60 27.54 17.95
CA ILE A 7 -16.41 27.08 18.68
C ILE A 7 -16.56 25.67 19.29
N ILE A 8 -17.68 25.37 19.93
CA ILE A 8 -17.86 24.07 20.62
C ILE A 8 -18.14 22.92 19.65
N ALA A 9 -18.69 23.18 18.47
CA ALA A 9 -18.93 22.12 17.48
C ALA A 9 -17.62 21.42 17.03
N LYS A 10 -16.45 22.06 17.20
CA LYS A 10 -15.15 21.40 17.01
C LYS A 10 -14.88 20.32 18.07
N TYR A 11 -15.21 20.54 19.33
CA TYR A 11 -15.04 19.57 20.42
C TYR A 11 -15.97 18.37 20.25
N ILE A 12 -17.24 18.61 19.89
CA ILE A 12 -18.23 17.56 19.63
C ILE A 12 -17.80 16.66 18.45
N LEU A 13 -17.18 17.23 17.42
CA LEU A 13 -16.65 16.47 16.28
C LEU A 13 -15.34 15.73 16.60
N LEU A 14 -14.53 16.23 17.54
CA LEU A 14 -13.29 15.59 17.97
C LEU A 14 -13.56 14.37 18.87
N GLU A 15 -14.58 14.39 19.72
CA GLU A 15 -14.92 13.28 20.62
C GLU A 15 -15.49 12.04 19.90
N ASN A 16 -16.01 12.20 18.67
CA ASN A 16 -16.59 11.10 17.89
C ASN A 16 -15.60 10.39 16.94
N LYS A 17 -14.29 10.61 17.12
CA LYS A 17 -13.28 9.97 16.26
C LYS A 17 -13.07 8.52 16.67
N ILE A 18 -13.87 7.62 16.12
CA ILE A 18 -13.69 6.18 16.28
C ILE A 18 -12.57 5.72 15.34
N GLU A 19 -11.36 5.52 15.88
CA GLU A 19 -10.23 4.95 15.14
C GLU A 19 -10.23 3.42 15.29
N PHE A 20 -10.89 2.73 14.36
CA PHE A 20 -10.67 1.30 14.16
C PHE A 20 -9.49 1.09 13.21
N LEU A 21 -8.31 0.82 13.77
CA LEU A 21 -7.15 0.46 12.96
C LEU A 21 -7.21 -1.03 12.62
N PHE A 22 -7.53 -1.35 11.37
CA PHE A 22 -7.40 -2.69 10.79
C PHE A 22 -6.53 -2.58 9.54
N ILE A 23 -5.43 -3.35 9.50
CA ILE A 23 -4.55 -3.38 8.33
C ILE A 23 -4.16 -4.83 8.04
N LEU A 24 -4.47 -5.25 6.81
CA LEU A 24 -3.88 -6.44 6.20
C LEU A 24 -2.76 -6.01 5.25
N GLY A 25 -1.66 -6.75 5.30
CA GLY A 25 -0.48 -6.53 4.47
C GLY A 25 -0.21 -7.76 3.61
N VAL A 26 0.37 -7.54 2.43
CA VAL A 26 0.90 -8.60 1.57
C VAL A 26 2.36 -8.26 1.30
N HIS A 27 3.27 -9.21 1.52
CA HIS A 27 4.70 -8.97 1.30
C HIS A 27 5.45 -10.24 0.88
N PHE A 28 6.63 -10.06 0.30
CA PHE A 28 7.59 -11.15 0.09
C PHE A 28 8.30 -11.50 1.40
N ASP A 29 8.75 -12.74 1.55
CA ASP A 29 9.52 -13.12 2.72
C ASP A 29 10.86 -12.36 2.80
N THR A 30 10.97 -11.44 3.76
CA THR A 30 12.17 -10.62 3.98
C THR A 30 13.05 -11.13 5.11
N SER A 31 12.91 -12.39 5.50
CA SER A 31 13.84 -13.00 6.45
C SER A 31 15.28 -12.98 5.90
N SER A 32 16.28 -12.88 6.77
CA SER A 32 17.68 -12.79 6.32
C SER A 32 18.12 -13.96 5.45
N SER A 33 17.64 -15.18 5.75
CA SER A 33 17.89 -16.37 4.93
C SER A 33 17.24 -16.26 3.56
N SER A 34 16.00 -15.78 3.49
CA SER A 34 15.27 -15.63 2.22
C SER A 34 15.94 -14.57 1.34
N LEU A 35 16.39 -13.45 1.92
CA LEU A 35 17.15 -12.43 1.18
C LEU A 35 18.45 -12.98 0.56
N VAL A 36 19.23 -13.78 1.31
CA VAL A 36 20.46 -14.39 0.78
C VAL A 36 20.16 -15.40 -0.33
N ASN A 37 19.08 -16.16 -0.20
CA ASN A 37 18.63 -17.09 -1.24
C ASN A 37 18.19 -16.34 -2.50
N GLU A 38 17.43 -15.24 -2.38
CA GLU A 38 17.02 -14.42 -3.52
C GLU A 38 18.21 -13.79 -4.25
N ILE A 39 19.25 -13.34 -3.52
CA ILE A 39 20.49 -12.86 -4.16
C ILE A 39 21.15 -13.98 -4.97
N THR A 40 21.22 -15.19 -4.41
CA THR A 40 21.80 -16.35 -5.09
C THR A 40 21.00 -16.71 -6.34
N THR A 41 19.67 -16.69 -6.25
CA THR A 41 18.77 -16.92 -7.38
C THR A 41 18.93 -15.86 -8.48
N ALA A 42 19.04 -14.58 -8.11
CA ALA A 42 19.28 -13.50 -9.07
C ALA A 42 20.61 -13.68 -9.82
N ILE A 43 21.67 -14.13 -9.14
CA ILE A 43 22.95 -14.46 -9.77
C ILE A 43 22.80 -15.62 -10.75
N LYS A 44 22.03 -16.67 -10.40
CA LYS A 44 21.74 -17.79 -11.32
C LYS A 44 21.02 -17.31 -12.58
N VAL A 45 19.97 -16.49 -12.44
CA VAL A 45 19.25 -15.91 -13.60
C VAL A 45 20.20 -15.15 -14.51
N TYR A 46 21.06 -14.32 -13.93
CA TYR A 46 22.04 -13.56 -14.71
C TYR A 46 23.04 -14.48 -15.41
N ALA A 47 23.56 -15.49 -14.72
CA ALA A 47 24.51 -16.45 -15.29
C ALA A 47 23.90 -17.23 -16.47
N TYR A 48 22.68 -17.75 -16.31
CA TYR A 48 21.93 -18.43 -17.37
C TYR A 48 21.69 -17.49 -18.55
N GLY A 49 21.31 -16.24 -18.29
CA GLY A 49 21.12 -15.25 -19.34
C GLY A 49 22.40 -14.92 -20.10
N VAL A 50 23.56 -14.87 -19.43
CA VAL A 50 24.86 -14.71 -20.09
C VAL A 50 25.18 -15.93 -20.94
N GLU A 51 25.02 -17.12 -20.40
CA GLU A 51 25.25 -18.39 -21.12
C GLU A 51 24.37 -18.46 -22.38
N ASP A 52 23.06 -18.29 -22.25
CA ASP A 52 22.09 -18.27 -23.36
C ASP A 52 22.44 -17.20 -24.41
N PHE A 53 22.83 -16.00 -23.97
CA PHE A 53 23.21 -14.92 -24.88
C PHE A 53 24.47 -15.26 -25.68
N THR A 54 25.48 -15.84 -25.02
CA THR A 54 26.76 -16.19 -25.65
C THR A 54 26.67 -17.41 -26.57
N ASN A 55 25.76 -18.36 -26.25
CA ASN A 55 25.54 -19.56 -27.03
C ASN A 55 24.67 -19.32 -28.28
N ASP A 56 23.88 -18.24 -28.30
CA ASP A 56 23.06 -17.86 -29.46
C ASP A 56 23.93 -17.33 -30.64
N PRO A 57 23.98 -18.02 -31.79
CA PRO A 57 24.74 -17.58 -32.96
C PRO A 57 24.32 -16.20 -33.49
N ALA A 58 23.07 -15.76 -33.26
CA ALA A 58 22.59 -14.44 -33.67
C ALA A 58 23.25 -13.29 -32.89
N ASN A 59 23.87 -13.61 -31.74
CA ASN A 59 24.60 -12.67 -30.90
C ASN A 59 26.12 -12.79 -31.05
N ALA A 60 26.61 -13.63 -31.96
CA ALA A 60 28.04 -13.78 -32.23
C ALA A 60 28.73 -12.43 -32.49
N GLY A 61 29.84 -12.18 -31.79
CA GLY A 61 30.61 -10.94 -31.91
C GLY A 61 29.99 -9.72 -31.20
N ARG A 62 28.86 -9.86 -30.49
CA ARG A 62 28.30 -8.78 -29.66
C ARG A 62 28.88 -8.83 -28.26
N SER A 63 29.42 -7.70 -27.81
CA SER A 63 29.93 -7.58 -26.44
C SER A 63 28.81 -7.30 -25.44
N LEU A 64 28.89 -7.93 -24.28
CA LEU A 64 28.10 -7.59 -23.09
C LEU A 64 28.72 -6.45 -22.26
N ASN A 65 29.88 -5.91 -22.65
CA ASN A 65 30.45 -4.73 -22.01
C ASN A 65 29.54 -3.50 -22.27
N THR A 66 29.09 -2.86 -21.19
CA THR A 66 28.08 -1.81 -21.26
C THR A 66 28.68 -0.43 -21.53
N GLN A 67 29.92 -0.17 -21.10
CA GLN A 67 30.58 1.14 -21.08
C GLN A 67 29.69 2.30 -20.58
N LEU A 68 28.69 1.98 -19.75
CA LEU A 68 27.72 2.95 -19.23
C LEU A 68 28.40 3.83 -18.17
N SER A 69 28.07 5.12 -18.17
CA SER A 69 28.52 6.07 -17.14
C SER A 69 27.38 6.99 -16.73
N CYS A 70 27.24 7.23 -15.43
CA CYS A 70 26.25 8.16 -14.88
C CYS A 70 26.78 9.60 -14.76
N GLU A 71 28.10 9.81 -14.83
CA GLU A 71 28.76 11.07 -14.42
C GLU A 71 29.73 11.65 -15.47
N GLY A 72 29.84 11.09 -16.69
CA GLY A 72 30.82 11.60 -17.66
C GLY A 72 30.95 10.85 -18.98
N VAL A 73 32.19 10.75 -19.48
CA VAL A 73 32.56 10.18 -20.78
C VAL A 73 32.32 8.67 -20.78
N GLY A 74 31.22 8.26 -21.41
CA GLY A 74 30.78 6.88 -21.55
C GLY A 74 29.53 6.82 -22.41
N ALA A 75 29.02 5.62 -22.66
CA ALA A 75 27.79 5.46 -23.41
C ALA A 75 26.58 5.83 -22.51
N ALA A 76 25.67 6.66 -23.03
CA ALA A 76 24.40 6.94 -22.36
C ALA A 76 23.40 5.77 -22.50
N ARG A 77 23.62 4.87 -23.45
CA ARG A 77 22.76 3.71 -23.71
C ARG A 77 23.59 2.48 -24.03
N TRP A 78 23.20 1.35 -23.45
CA TRP A 78 23.80 0.07 -23.77
C TRP A 78 23.23 -0.48 -25.07
N ASN A 79 24.04 -0.49 -26.12
CA ASN A 79 23.66 -0.93 -27.47
C ASN A 79 23.13 -2.38 -27.53
N THR A 80 23.72 -3.29 -26.74
CA THR A 80 23.32 -4.71 -26.66
C THR A 80 22.27 -4.94 -25.57
N GLY A 81 22.00 -3.95 -24.72
CA GLY A 81 21.15 -4.09 -23.53
C GLY A 81 19.74 -4.55 -23.84
N ASP A 82 19.08 -4.01 -24.87
CA ASP A 82 17.73 -4.42 -25.25
C ASP A 82 17.65 -5.89 -25.69
N ARG A 83 18.71 -6.42 -26.31
CA ARG A 83 18.79 -7.83 -26.73
C ARG A 83 19.04 -8.71 -25.52
N PHE A 84 20.01 -8.34 -24.70
CA PHE A 84 20.35 -9.09 -23.50
C PHE A 84 19.17 -9.12 -22.51
N PHE A 85 18.44 -8.02 -22.34
CA PHE A 85 17.23 -7.98 -21.52
C PHE A 85 16.15 -8.96 -22.01
N ARG A 86 15.98 -9.12 -23.33
CA ARG A 86 15.05 -10.13 -23.87
C ARG A 86 15.49 -11.55 -23.57
N VAL A 87 16.79 -11.82 -23.61
CA VAL A 87 17.35 -13.12 -23.21
C VAL A 87 17.10 -13.35 -21.72
N LEU A 88 17.47 -12.41 -20.85
CA LEU A 88 17.24 -12.49 -19.40
C LEU A 88 15.78 -12.77 -19.03
N ARG A 89 14.84 -12.10 -19.70
CA ARG A 89 13.40 -12.29 -19.45
C ARG A 89 12.89 -13.67 -19.89
N ASN A 90 13.61 -14.35 -20.78
CA ASN A 90 13.25 -15.68 -21.28
C ASN A 90 14.01 -16.82 -20.58
N VAL A 91 14.86 -16.52 -19.60
CA VAL A 91 15.55 -17.52 -18.79
C VAL A 91 14.53 -18.31 -17.97
N SER A 92 14.74 -19.62 -17.87
CA SER A 92 14.05 -20.51 -16.95
C SER A 92 15.08 -21.17 -16.04
N VAL A 93 15.06 -20.82 -14.75
CA VAL A 93 15.90 -21.48 -13.73
C VAL A 93 15.07 -22.50 -12.98
N GLU A 94 15.65 -23.69 -12.73
CA GLU A 94 14.99 -24.73 -11.95
C GLU A 94 14.64 -24.21 -10.55
N GLY A 95 13.36 -24.38 -10.18
CA GLY A 95 12.85 -24.00 -8.86
C GLY A 95 13.20 -25.01 -7.78
N ASP A 96 13.10 -24.60 -6.52
CA ASP A 96 13.22 -25.54 -5.39
C ASP A 96 12.11 -26.60 -5.42
N ALA A 97 12.32 -27.72 -4.72
CA ALA A 97 11.36 -28.82 -4.65
C ALA A 97 9.94 -28.33 -4.30
N GLY A 98 8.98 -28.57 -5.20
CA GLY A 98 7.59 -28.17 -5.04
C GLY A 98 7.25 -26.74 -5.47
N LYS A 99 8.22 -25.98 -5.99
CA LYS A 99 8.02 -24.69 -6.65
C LYS A 99 8.16 -24.84 -8.17
N PRO A 100 7.41 -24.06 -8.96
CA PRO A 100 7.63 -23.99 -10.40
C PRO A 100 9.00 -23.37 -10.71
N ASN A 101 9.45 -23.54 -11.95
CA ASN A 101 10.65 -22.85 -12.44
C ASN A 101 10.50 -21.33 -12.29
N LEU A 102 11.62 -20.68 -12.03
CA LEU A 102 11.70 -19.23 -11.98
C LEU A 102 11.69 -18.70 -13.42
N GLU A 103 10.58 -18.05 -13.77
CA GLU A 103 10.33 -17.47 -15.08
C GLU A 103 9.76 -16.06 -14.92
N PHE A 104 9.86 -15.26 -15.99
CA PHE A 104 9.38 -13.89 -16.02
C PHE A 104 8.21 -13.71 -17.01
N THR A 105 7.34 -12.77 -16.69
CA THR A 105 6.29 -12.29 -17.60
C THR A 105 6.88 -11.37 -18.67
N GLN A 106 6.07 -11.00 -19.65
CA GLN A 106 6.49 -10.04 -20.68
C GLN A 106 6.90 -8.68 -20.10
N ASP A 107 6.34 -8.31 -18.95
CA ASP A 107 6.64 -7.08 -18.23
C ASP A 107 7.89 -7.18 -17.33
N GLY A 108 8.53 -8.36 -17.27
CA GLY A 108 9.73 -8.59 -16.44
C GLY A 108 9.43 -8.88 -14.97
N VAL A 109 8.19 -9.23 -14.64
CA VAL A 109 7.77 -9.63 -13.28
C VAL A 109 7.84 -11.14 -13.14
N LEU A 110 8.00 -11.68 -11.93
CA LEU A 110 7.93 -13.11 -11.70
C LEU A 110 6.57 -13.68 -12.14
N ARG A 111 6.60 -14.75 -12.95
CA ARG A 111 5.39 -15.45 -13.41
C ARG A 111 4.74 -16.23 -12.28
N ALA A 112 5.56 -16.84 -11.43
CA ALA A 112 5.15 -17.55 -10.23
C ALA A 112 5.61 -16.77 -8.99
N ALA A 113 4.68 -16.34 -8.16
CA ALA A 113 4.97 -15.55 -6.96
C ALA A 113 4.35 -16.20 -5.72
N GLU A 114 5.13 -16.21 -4.64
CA GLU A 114 4.70 -16.61 -3.30
C GLU A 114 4.71 -15.36 -2.42
N LEU A 115 3.56 -15.05 -1.82
CA LEU A 115 3.37 -13.86 -1.01
C LEU A 115 2.87 -14.27 0.37
N LYS A 116 3.42 -13.64 1.40
CA LYS A 116 2.95 -13.77 2.78
C LYS A 116 1.85 -12.77 3.05
N ILE A 117 0.76 -13.25 3.66
CA ILE A 117 -0.37 -12.46 4.10
C ILE A 117 -0.18 -12.17 5.59
N MET A 118 -0.20 -10.90 5.95
CA MET A 118 0.08 -10.42 7.30
C MET A 118 -1.12 -9.68 7.86
N ASN A 119 -1.35 -9.85 9.15
CA ASN A 119 -2.30 -9.06 9.92
C ASN A 119 -1.56 -8.24 10.97
N LEU A 120 -1.85 -6.95 11.03
CA LEU A 120 -1.28 -6.07 12.05
C LEU A 120 -2.09 -6.19 13.34
N ARG A 121 -1.47 -6.71 14.40
CA ARG A 121 -2.15 -7.02 15.67
C ARG A 121 -1.41 -6.40 16.86
N PRO A 122 -2.10 -6.08 17.96
CA PRO A 122 -1.42 -5.75 19.22
C PRO A 122 -0.68 -6.98 19.75
N GLY A 123 0.64 -6.88 19.91
CA GLY A 123 1.46 -7.88 20.59
C GLY A 123 1.30 -7.84 22.12
N VAL A 124 2.03 -8.72 22.80
CA VAL A 124 1.99 -8.88 24.28
C VAL A 124 2.23 -7.57 25.04
N SER A 125 3.05 -6.67 24.48
CA SER A 125 3.38 -5.36 25.04
C SER A 125 2.45 -4.22 24.59
N LYS A 126 1.31 -4.52 23.94
CA LYS A 126 0.41 -3.56 23.27
C LYS A 126 1.03 -2.80 22.09
N GLN A 127 2.21 -3.20 21.65
CA GLN A 127 2.86 -2.68 20.45
C GLN A 127 2.25 -3.36 19.22
N LEU A 128 2.11 -2.63 18.11
CA LEU A 128 1.60 -3.23 16.87
C LEU A 128 2.70 -4.11 16.25
N VAL A 129 2.34 -5.35 15.92
CA VAL A 129 3.22 -6.36 15.34
C VAL A 129 2.54 -6.98 14.13
N TRP A 130 3.30 -7.15 13.05
CA TRP A 130 2.86 -7.89 11.88
C TRP A 130 2.99 -9.38 12.14
N GLU A 131 1.89 -10.11 12.05
CA GLU A 131 1.86 -11.55 12.24
C GLU A 131 1.35 -12.23 10.96
N GLU A 132 2.09 -13.24 10.49
CA GLU A 132 1.77 -14.04 9.31
C GLU A 132 0.50 -14.85 9.57
N ILE A 133 -0.54 -14.56 8.77
CA ILE A 133 -1.80 -15.29 8.80
C ILE A 133 -1.92 -16.27 7.65
N GLY A 134 -1.15 -16.13 6.57
CA GLY A 134 -1.32 -17.00 5.42
C GLY A 134 -0.27 -16.83 4.35
N VAL A 135 -0.36 -17.68 3.34
CA VAL A 135 0.51 -17.65 2.16
C VAL A 135 -0.35 -17.77 0.91
N TRP A 136 -0.05 -16.91 -0.07
CA TRP A 136 -0.62 -16.96 -1.40
C TRP A 136 0.41 -17.43 -2.41
N LYS A 137 0.06 -18.41 -3.24
CA LYS A 137 0.90 -19.00 -4.30
C LYS A 137 0.17 -18.90 -5.62
N SER A 138 0.72 -18.13 -6.56
CA SER A 138 0.04 -17.87 -7.84
C SER A 138 -0.12 -19.12 -8.72
N TRP A 139 0.64 -20.18 -8.48
CA TRP A 139 0.61 -21.44 -9.24
C TRP A 139 -0.33 -22.50 -8.66
N GLN A 140 -1.02 -22.22 -7.55
CA GLN A 140 -2.00 -23.13 -6.96
C GLN A 140 -3.43 -22.68 -7.28
N LYS A 141 -4.35 -23.64 -7.48
CA LYS A 141 -5.73 -23.37 -7.92
C LYS A 141 -6.56 -22.60 -6.89
N GLU A 142 -6.51 -23.03 -5.63
CA GLU A 142 -7.13 -22.31 -4.52
C GLU A 142 -6.25 -21.15 -4.08
N GLY A 143 -4.93 -21.30 -4.25
CA GLY A 143 -3.94 -20.22 -4.28
C GLY A 143 -3.68 -19.52 -2.97
N LEU A 144 -4.65 -19.51 -2.05
CA LEU A 144 -4.67 -18.73 -0.83
C LEU A 144 -5.01 -19.62 0.37
N ASP A 145 -4.03 -19.81 1.25
CA ASP A 145 -4.25 -20.47 2.54
C ASP A 145 -4.07 -19.42 3.64
N ILE A 146 -5.15 -19.08 4.34
CA ILE A 146 -5.16 -18.08 5.41
C ILE A 146 -5.79 -18.71 6.66
N LYS A 147 -5.09 -18.53 7.77
CA LYS A 147 -5.55 -18.74 9.15
C LYS A 147 -6.48 -17.60 9.58
N ASP A 148 -6.78 -17.57 10.86
CA ASP A 148 -7.73 -16.66 11.45
C ASP A 148 -7.33 -15.16 11.36
N ILE A 149 -8.30 -14.31 11.03
CA ILE A 149 -8.13 -12.86 10.91
C ILE A 149 -8.68 -12.22 12.19
N VAL A 150 -7.78 -11.62 12.96
CA VAL A 150 -8.15 -10.79 14.10
C VAL A 150 -8.53 -9.40 13.62
N TRP A 151 -9.77 -9.02 13.89
CA TRP A 151 -10.36 -7.72 13.63
C TRP A 151 -10.17 -6.79 14.84
N PRO A 152 -10.39 -5.46 14.67
CA PRO A 152 -10.34 -4.51 15.79
C PRO A 152 -11.21 -4.96 16.96
N GLY A 153 -10.72 -4.72 18.18
CA GLY A 153 -11.38 -5.22 19.39
C GLY A 153 -11.06 -6.68 19.73
N ASN A 154 -10.04 -7.27 19.09
CA ASN A 154 -9.62 -8.66 19.29
C ASN A 154 -10.74 -9.67 18.95
N SER A 155 -11.53 -9.35 17.93
CA SER A 155 -12.63 -10.18 17.43
C SER A 155 -12.15 -11.08 16.30
N HIS A 156 -12.64 -12.32 16.27
CA HIS A 156 -12.42 -13.27 15.16
C HIS A 156 -13.52 -13.18 14.08
N THR A 157 -14.57 -12.43 14.37
CA THR A 157 -15.62 -12.12 13.40
C THR A 157 -15.44 -10.72 12.85
N PRO A 158 -15.66 -10.53 11.53
CA PRO A 158 -15.64 -9.20 10.95
C PRO A 158 -16.65 -8.32 11.69
N PRO A 159 -16.32 -7.03 11.92
CA PRO A 159 -17.26 -6.09 12.50
C PRO A 159 -18.58 -6.13 11.74
N GLN A 160 -19.67 -6.35 12.46
CA GLN A 160 -21.00 -6.40 11.86
C GLN A 160 -21.41 -4.99 11.46
N GLY A 161 -21.62 -4.80 10.15
CA GLY A 161 -21.90 -3.51 9.56
C GLY A 161 -20.66 -2.89 8.94
N VAL A 162 -20.72 -2.64 7.62
CA VAL A 162 -19.98 -1.50 7.07
C VAL A 162 -20.46 -0.30 7.88
N PRO A 163 -19.59 0.49 8.54
CA PRO A 163 -20.05 1.73 9.16
C PRO A 163 -20.78 2.48 8.06
N GLU A 164 -22.09 2.64 8.22
CA GLU A 164 -22.87 3.42 7.28
C GLU A 164 -22.17 4.80 7.23
N LYS A 165 -21.90 5.32 6.04
CA LYS A 165 -21.38 6.69 5.92
C LYS A 165 -22.51 7.64 6.34
N PHE A 166 -22.83 7.70 7.63
CA PHE A 166 -23.86 8.56 8.15
C PHE A 166 -23.24 9.93 8.39
N HIS A 167 -23.90 10.95 7.86
CA HIS A 167 -23.56 12.32 8.14
C HIS A 167 -24.37 12.73 9.36
N LEU A 168 -23.72 12.99 10.48
CA LEU A 168 -24.38 13.53 11.66
C LEU A 168 -24.68 15.02 11.43
N LYS A 169 -25.95 15.38 11.26
CA LYS A 169 -26.40 16.79 11.21
C LYS A 169 -26.65 17.27 12.64
N ILE A 170 -25.69 18.00 13.20
CA ILE A 170 -25.85 18.63 14.51
C ILE A 170 -26.48 20.02 14.32
N THR A 171 -27.61 20.26 14.98
CA THR A 171 -28.24 21.59 15.12
C THR A 171 -28.06 22.10 16.54
N PHE A 172 -27.86 23.40 16.69
CA PHE A 172 -27.62 24.03 17.97
C PHE A 172 -28.05 25.49 17.93
N LEU A 173 -28.39 26.05 19.10
CA LEU A 173 -28.70 27.47 19.27
C LEU A 173 -27.48 28.22 19.80
N GLU A 174 -27.42 29.53 19.55
CA GLU A 174 -26.41 30.39 20.16
C GLU A 174 -26.72 30.57 21.65
N GLU A 175 -25.75 30.20 22.51
CA GLU A 175 -25.93 30.21 23.95
C GLU A 175 -24.59 30.55 24.63
N PRO A 176 -24.27 31.83 24.83
CA PRO A 176 -23.06 32.23 25.57
C PRO A 176 -23.12 31.74 27.03
N PRO A 177 -22.00 31.23 27.62
CA PRO A 177 -20.65 31.13 27.08
C PRO A 177 -20.36 29.85 26.28
N TYR A 178 -21.34 28.94 26.21
CA TYR A 178 -21.17 27.60 25.65
C TYR A 178 -21.06 27.66 24.11
N ILE A 179 -22.03 28.21 23.40
CA ILE A 179 -22.03 28.25 21.94
C ILE A 179 -21.95 29.70 21.49
N SER A 180 -20.80 30.07 20.93
CA SER A 180 -20.57 31.40 20.34
C SER A 180 -20.48 31.31 18.82
N LEU A 181 -21.13 32.25 18.14
CA LEU A 181 -21.09 32.40 16.69
C LEU A 181 -20.24 33.61 16.29
N ALA A 182 -19.29 33.39 15.38
CA ALA A 182 -18.49 34.46 14.79
C ALA A 182 -18.60 34.45 13.26
N PRO A 183 -18.48 35.61 12.58
CA PRO A 183 -18.36 35.63 11.13
C PRO A 183 -17.03 34.97 10.69
N PRO A 184 -17.00 34.29 9.53
CA PRO A 184 -15.75 33.80 8.95
C PRO A 184 -14.87 34.97 8.50
N ASP A 185 -13.57 34.71 8.37
CA ASP A 185 -12.62 35.69 7.85
C ASP A 185 -13.04 36.17 6.44
N PRO A 186 -13.11 37.48 6.18
CA PRO A 186 -13.70 38.03 4.96
C PRO A 186 -12.84 37.79 3.71
N VAL A 187 -11.55 37.49 3.86
CA VAL A 187 -10.63 37.27 2.73
C VAL A 187 -10.53 35.79 2.40
N THR A 188 -10.42 34.94 3.42
CA THR A 188 -10.19 33.50 3.27
C THR A 188 -11.47 32.67 3.32
N GLY A 189 -12.57 33.23 3.84
CA GLY A 189 -13.83 32.52 4.08
C GLY A 189 -13.73 31.38 5.10
N LYS A 190 -12.64 31.33 5.87
CA LYS A 190 -12.36 30.29 6.86
C LYS A 190 -12.60 30.82 8.28
N CYS A 191 -12.86 29.91 9.21
CA CYS A 191 -12.87 30.24 10.63
C CYS A 191 -11.43 30.47 11.11
N THR A 192 -11.25 31.45 11.98
CA THR A 192 -9.95 31.75 12.58
C THR A 192 -9.40 30.50 13.27
N MET A 193 -8.19 30.11 12.84
CA MET A 193 -7.56 28.84 13.13
C MET A 193 -7.35 28.68 14.64
N GLU A 194 -8.21 27.84 15.23
CA GLU A 194 -7.96 26.87 16.31
C GLU A 194 -9.24 26.52 17.05
N ARG A 195 -10.25 27.40 17.03
CA ARG A 195 -11.43 27.24 17.89
C ARG A 195 -12.74 27.01 17.14
N GLY A 196 -12.95 27.53 15.93
CA GLY A 196 -14.25 27.44 15.24
C GLY A 196 -14.35 26.38 14.14
N VAL A 197 -15.55 25.82 13.94
CA VAL A 197 -15.97 25.08 12.72
C VAL A 197 -17.05 25.84 11.98
N LEU A 198 -17.08 25.70 10.66
CA LEU A 198 -18.02 26.42 9.80
C LEU A 198 -19.42 25.79 9.89
N CYS A 199 -20.42 26.58 10.27
CA CYS A 199 -21.83 26.17 10.38
C CYS A 199 -22.74 27.06 9.52
N ARG A 200 -23.98 26.61 9.34
CA ARG A 200 -25.02 27.33 8.59
C ARG A 200 -26.13 27.73 9.56
N ILE A 201 -26.66 28.93 9.43
CA ILE A 201 -27.89 29.33 10.11
C ILE A 201 -29.06 28.77 9.31
N ALA A 202 -29.91 27.96 9.97
CA ALA A 202 -31.15 27.46 9.41
C ALA A 202 -32.16 28.60 9.27
N SER A 203 -32.88 28.67 8.15
CA SER A 203 -34.03 29.57 8.01
C SER A 203 -35.28 28.95 8.66
N ASP A 204 -36.31 29.75 8.94
CA ASP A 204 -37.56 29.24 9.55
C ASP A 204 -38.21 28.11 8.73
N ALA A 205 -38.00 28.09 7.41
CA ALA A 205 -38.45 27.02 6.53
C ALA A 205 -37.65 25.70 6.67
N ASP A 206 -36.40 25.79 7.15
CA ASP A 206 -35.51 24.63 7.35
C ASP A 206 -35.72 23.96 8.72
N ILE A 207 -36.55 24.54 9.60
CA ILE A 207 -36.82 24.07 10.98
C ILE A 207 -38.08 23.18 11.04
N THR A 208 -38.91 23.18 9.97
CA THR A 208 -40.18 22.45 9.89
C THR A 208 -40.09 21.02 9.33
N GLU A 209 -38.89 20.49 9.12
CA GLU A 209 -38.62 19.12 8.67
C GLU A 209 -37.88 18.32 9.76
#